data_AF-A0AA43LD54-F1
#
_entry.id   AF-A0AA43LD54-F1
#
_cell.length_a   1.000
_cell.length_b   1.000
_cell.length_c   1.000
_cell.angle_alpha   90.00
_cell.angle_beta   90.00
_cell.angle_gamma   90.00
#
_symmetry.space_group_name_H-M   'P 1'
#
loop_
_entity.id
_entity.type
_entity.pdbx_description
1 polymer ?
#
loop_
_entity_poly.entity_id
_entity_poly.type
_entity_poly.pdbx_seq_one_letter_code
_entity_poly.pdbx_strand_id
1 'polypeptide(L)'
;MKLKLTLILTLMLFAILSAKAQATIGTDESPVQGALLQLKTEKGITDDNSNADKGLLLPRVILTSLTASGSDIATTINGATGPWDKDKHIGLVVYHIGGNSIDPGVYVWNKDENDVYQWLAVKLTPPN
;
A
#
# COMPACT_ATOMS: atom_id res chain seq x y z
N MET A 1 -26.08 -29.43 -23.30
CA MET A 1 -25.78 -28.44 -22.22
C MET A 1 -24.44 -28.70 -21.52
N LYS A 2 -24.06 -29.95 -21.22
CA LYS A 2 -22.79 -30.28 -20.53
C LYS A 2 -21.52 -29.85 -21.30
N LEU A 3 -21.46 -30.05 -22.62
CA LEU A 3 -20.28 -29.69 -23.44
C LEU A 3 -19.96 -28.18 -23.45
N LYS A 4 -21.00 -27.32 -23.50
CA LYS A 4 -20.83 -25.87 -23.44
C LYS A 4 -20.30 -25.42 -22.07
N LEU A 5 -20.81 -26.02 -20.99
CA LEU A 5 -20.35 -25.75 -19.64
C LEU A 5 -18.90 -26.19 -19.43
N THR A 6 -18.52 -27.37 -19.91
CA THR A 6 -17.13 -27.86 -19.86
C THR A 6 -16.19 -26.92 -20.63
N LEU A 7 -16.60 -26.44 -21.82
CA LEU A 7 -15.78 -25.50 -22.60
C LEU A 7 -15.57 -24.16 -21.88
N ILE A 8 -16.62 -23.62 -21.27
CA ILE A 8 -16.53 -22.36 -20.48
C ILE A 8 -15.60 -22.53 -19.28
N LEU A 9 -15.72 -23.64 -18.56
CA LEU A 9 -14.86 -23.93 -17.39
C LEU A 9 -13.39 -24.08 -17.81
N THR A 10 -13.11 -24.78 -18.91
CA THR A 10 -11.75 -24.90 -19.44
C THR A 10 -11.18 -23.54 -19.82
N LEU A 11 -11.97 -22.69 -20.50
CA LEU A 11 -11.54 -21.35 -20.89
C LEU A 11 -11.25 -20.45 -19.68
N MET A 12 -12.08 -20.51 -18.63
CA MET A 12 -11.83 -19.80 -17.37
C MET A 12 -10.55 -20.29 -16.69
N LEU A 13 -10.28 -21.60 -16.72
CA LEU A 13 -9.07 -22.16 -16.11
C LEU A 13 -7.79 -21.66 -16.80
N PHE A 14 -7.79 -21.57 -18.14
CA PHE A 14 -6.67 -21.01 -18.89
C PHE A 14 -6.44 -19.51 -18.64
N ALA A 15 -7.51 -18.74 -18.38
CA ALA A 15 -7.39 -17.32 -18.04
C ALA A 15 -6.66 -17.09 -16.70
N ILE A 16 -6.88 -17.97 -15.71
CA ILE A 16 -6.27 -17.85 -14.37
C ILE A 16 -4.76 -18.15 -14.42
N LEU A 17 -4.31 -19.03 -15.32
CA LEU A 17 -2.88 -19.36 -15.48
C LEU A 17 -2.03 -18.18 -15.99
N SER A 18 -2.66 -17.16 -16.57
CA SER A 18 -1.98 -15.98 -17.10
C SER A 18 -1.93 -14.81 -16.11
N ALA A 19 -2.57 -14.94 -14.94
CA ALA A 19 -2.60 -13.88 -13.94
C ALA A 19 -1.22 -13.71 -13.30
N LYS A 20 -0.59 -12.54 -13.52
CA LYS A 20 0.62 -12.13 -12.83
C LYS A 20 0.21 -11.42 -11.54
N ALA A 21 0.69 -11.90 -10.38
CA ALA A 21 0.47 -11.23 -9.09
C ALA A 21 1.40 -10.02 -8.90
N GLN A 22 2.49 -9.96 -9.66
CA GLN A 22 3.50 -8.92 -9.56
C GLN A 22 3.25 -7.85 -10.62
N ALA A 23 3.39 -6.58 -10.25
CA ALA A 23 3.17 -5.45 -11.14
C ALA A 23 4.40 -4.53 -11.20
N THR A 24 4.71 -4.03 -12.40
CA THR A 24 5.60 -2.90 -12.60
C THR A 24 4.77 -1.67 -12.95
N ILE A 25 5.09 -0.51 -12.36
CA ILE A 25 4.52 0.78 -12.72
C ILE A 25 5.64 1.66 -13.26
N GLY A 26 5.42 2.23 -14.45
CA GLY A 26 6.31 3.20 -15.10
C GLY A 26 7.08 2.64 -16.32
N THR A 27 7.22 1.32 -16.45
CA THR A 27 7.72 0.65 -17.66
C THR A 27 6.90 -0.60 -17.98
N ASP A 28 7.18 -1.22 -19.14
CA ASP A 28 6.63 -2.49 -19.61
C ASP A 28 7.49 -3.70 -19.21
N GLU A 29 8.57 -3.49 -18.46
CA GLU A 29 9.44 -4.56 -18.01
C GLU A 29 8.82 -5.34 -16.85
N SER A 30 9.10 -6.65 -16.80
CA SER A 30 8.66 -7.47 -15.68
C SER A 30 9.36 -7.04 -14.38
N PRO A 31 8.66 -7.12 -13.24
CA PRO A 31 9.27 -6.79 -11.96
C PRO A 31 10.34 -7.82 -11.60
N VAL A 32 11.29 -7.42 -10.76
CA VAL A 32 12.32 -8.32 -10.22
C VAL A 32 11.68 -9.44 -9.42
N GLN A 33 12.33 -10.60 -9.42
CA GLN A 33 11.79 -11.77 -8.75
C GLN A 33 11.56 -11.49 -7.26
N GLY A 34 10.32 -11.68 -6.81
CA GLY A 34 9.91 -11.48 -5.43
C GLY A 34 9.26 -10.12 -5.15
N ALA A 35 9.34 -9.15 -6.07
CA ALA A 35 8.63 -7.89 -5.91
C ALA A 35 7.15 -8.03 -6.26
N LEU A 36 6.24 -7.75 -5.32
CA LEU A 36 4.80 -7.67 -5.59
C LEU A 36 4.46 -6.42 -6.42
N LEU A 37 5.12 -5.32 -6.12
CA LEU A 37 4.99 -4.06 -6.84
C LEU A 37 6.38 -3.45 -6.99
N GLN A 38 6.74 -3.08 -8.21
CA GLN A 38 7.96 -2.36 -8.52
C GLN A 38 7.64 -1.06 -9.25
N LEU A 39 8.21 0.04 -8.78
CA LEU A 39 8.23 1.29 -9.54
C LEU A 39 9.52 1.30 -10.35
N LYS A 40 9.42 1.51 -11.66
CA LYS A 40 10.57 1.54 -12.55
C LYS A 40 10.35 2.66 -13.55
N THR A 41 11.34 3.53 -13.73
CA THR A 41 11.30 4.59 -14.75
C THR A 41 12.36 4.39 -15.83
N GLU A 42 13.43 3.64 -15.53
CA GLU A 42 14.52 3.34 -16.46
C GLU A 42 14.46 1.87 -16.92
N LYS A 43 14.61 1.62 -18.22
CA LYS A 43 14.62 0.26 -18.79
C LYS A 43 16.03 -0.35 -18.79
N GLY A 44 16.12 -1.68 -18.80
CA GLY A 44 17.39 -2.41 -18.97
C GLY A 44 18.29 -2.44 -17.74
N ILE A 45 17.86 -1.88 -16.61
CA ILE A 45 18.57 -2.01 -15.33
C ILE A 45 18.24 -3.38 -14.72
N THR A 46 19.26 -4.24 -14.64
CA THR A 46 19.17 -5.63 -14.16
C THR A 46 20.08 -5.92 -12.96
N ASP A 47 20.89 -4.96 -12.55
CA ASP A 47 21.74 -5.00 -11.37
C ASP A 47 21.15 -4.13 -10.25
N ASP A 48 21.91 -3.90 -9.19
CA ASP A 48 21.49 -3.12 -8.02
C ASP A 48 21.52 -1.60 -8.25
N ASN A 49 21.76 -1.15 -9.49
CA ASN A 49 21.67 0.28 -9.81
C ASN A 49 20.23 0.79 -9.68
N SER A 50 20.10 2.09 -9.41
CA SER A 50 18.78 2.72 -9.34
C SER A 50 18.06 2.60 -10.68
N ASN A 51 16.85 2.04 -10.64
CA ASN A 51 15.98 1.85 -11.80
C ASN A 51 14.73 2.75 -11.77
N ALA A 52 14.64 3.62 -10.77
CA ALA A 52 13.56 4.57 -10.57
C ALA A 52 14.11 5.91 -10.05
N ASP A 53 13.70 6.99 -10.70
CA ASP A 53 14.02 8.38 -10.33
C ASP A 53 12.81 9.11 -9.68
N LYS A 54 11.70 8.38 -9.50
CA LYS A 54 10.45 8.80 -8.88
C LYS A 54 9.93 7.71 -7.93
N GLY A 55 9.01 8.07 -7.05
CA GLY A 55 8.42 7.15 -6.06
C GLY A 55 6.90 7.15 -6.10
N LEU A 56 6.30 6.36 -5.21
CA LEU A 56 4.85 6.37 -4.99
C LEU A 56 4.50 7.59 -4.14
N LEU A 57 3.72 8.51 -4.70
CA LEU A 57 3.22 9.63 -3.92
C LEU A 57 2.16 9.15 -2.94
N LEU A 58 2.33 9.47 -1.65
CA LEU A 58 1.37 9.18 -0.60
C LEU A 58 0.55 10.43 -0.26
N PRO A 59 -0.70 10.28 0.22
CA PRO A 59 -1.45 11.39 0.80
C PRO A 59 -0.65 12.07 1.91
N ARG A 60 -0.42 13.38 1.74
CA ARG A 60 0.34 14.19 2.70
C ARG A 60 -0.63 14.79 3.71
N VAL A 61 -0.48 14.43 4.98
CA VAL A 61 -1.37 14.84 6.07
C VAL A 61 -0.58 15.32 7.28
N ILE A 62 -1.24 16.04 8.18
CA ILE A 62 -0.72 16.29 9.54
C ILE A 62 -1.48 15.38 10.48
N LEU A 63 -0.80 14.40 11.08
CA LEU A 63 -1.34 13.61 12.18
C LEU A 63 -1.36 14.46 13.45
N THR A 64 -2.49 14.49 14.14
CA THR A 64 -2.68 15.16 15.44
C THR A 64 -2.51 14.21 16.62
N SER A 65 -2.69 12.92 16.40
CA SER A 65 -2.51 11.85 17.38
C SER A 65 -2.13 10.55 16.66
N LEU A 66 -1.36 9.68 17.32
CA LEU A 66 -1.08 8.34 16.81
C LEU A 66 -2.18 7.33 17.16
N THR A 67 -3.08 7.66 18.08
CA THR A 67 -4.19 6.80 18.49
C THR A 67 -5.51 7.54 18.31
N ALA A 68 -6.56 6.82 17.91
CA ALA A 68 -7.91 7.38 17.81
C ALA A 68 -8.65 7.20 19.14
N SER A 69 -9.25 8.28 19.64
CA SER A 69 -10.24 8.20 20.70
C SER A 69 -11.59 7.83 20.09
N GLY A 70 -12.11 6.64 20.41
CA GLY A 70 -13.43 6.18 19.94
C GLY A 70 -13.38 5.35 18.66
N SER A 71 -14.33 5.58 17.74
CA SER A 71 -14.52 4.81 16.51
C SER A 71 -14.06 5.52 15.23
N ASP A 72 -13.58 6.77 15.34
CA ASP A 72 -13.36 7.65 14.20
C ASP A 72 -11.89 8.05 14.03
N ILE A 73 -11.28 7.61 12.93
CA ILE A 73 -9.88 7.94 12.59
C ILE A 73 -9.73 9.41 12.16
N ALA A 74 -10.80 10.10 11.73
CA ALA A 74 -10.74 11.51 11.33
C ALA A 74 -10.25 12.41 12.48
N THR A 75 -10.47 12.00 13.73
CA THR A 75 -9.97 12.70 14.93
C THR A 75 -8.43 12.79 15.01
N THR A 76 -7.73 11.94 14.27
CA THR A 76 -6.27 11.83 14.26
C THR A 76 -5.60 12.58 13.12
N ILE A 77 -6.37 13.15 12.19
CA ILE A 77 -5.87 13.83 11.00
C ILE A 77 -6.38 15.28 10.97
N ASN A 78 -5.45 16.23 10.85
CA ASN A 78 -5.80 17.63 10.71
C ASN A 78 -6.64 17.88 9.43
N GLY A 79 -7.78 18.54 9.59
CA GLY A 79 -8.65 18.90 8.47
C GLY A 79 -9.47 17.74 7.89
N ALA A 80 -9.43 16.54 8.48
CA ALA A 80 -10.33 15.47 8.09
C ALA A 80 -11.79 15.81 8.47
N THR A 81 -12.72 15.53 7.56
CA THR A 81 -14.15 15.81 7.74
C THR A 81 -14.98 14.55 7.53
N GLY A 82 -15.99 14.36 8.37
CA GLY A 82 -16.93 13.24 8.30
C GLY A 82 -16.49 12.00 9.09
N PRO A 83 -17.39 11.02 9.26
CA PRO A 83 -17.12 9.83 10.06
C PRO A 83 -16.24 8.85 9.29
N TRP A 84 -15.02 8.61 9.77
CA TRP A 84 -14.12 7.62 9.19
C TRP A 84 -14.03 6.42 10.12
N ASP A 85 -14.79 5.38 9.80
CA ASP A 85 -14.82 4.14 10.56
C ASP A 85 -13.42 3.51 10.65
N LYS A 86 -12.90 3.33 11.87
CA LYS A 86 -11.54 2.83 12.11
C LYS A 86 -11.27 1.43 11.57
N ASP A 87 -12.27 0.55 11.54
CA ASP A 87 -12.14 -0.83 11.08
C ASP A 87 -12.03 -0.87 9.55
N LYS A 88 -12.82 -0.03 8.86
CA LYS A 88 -12.82 0.03 7.39
C LYS A 88 -11.56 0.63 6.78
N HIS A 89 -10.78 1.37 7.57
CA HIS A 89 -9.58 2.06 7.10
C HIS A 89 -8.27 1.34 7.49
N ILE A 90 -8.32 0.13 8.04
CA ILE A 90 -7.11 -0.67 8.31
C ILE A 90 -6.31 -0.84 7.02
N GLY A 91 -5.01 -0.56 7.09
CA GLY A 91 -4.10 -0.55 5.94
C GLY A 91 -3.98 0.80 5.23
N LEU A 92 -4.69 1.85 5.68
CA LEU A 92 -4.51 3.20 5.15
C LEU A 92 -3.07 3.68 5.37
N VAL A 93 -2.41 4.11 4.30
CA VAL A 93 -1.02 4.59 4.32
C VAL A 93 -0.99 6.08 4.01
N VAL A 94 -0.31 6.85 4.86
CA VAL A 94 -0.16 8.30 4.70
C VAL A 94 1.28 8.73 4.95
N TYR A 95 1.65 9.90 4.42
CA TYR A 95 2.88 10.58 4.79
C TYR A 95 2.55 11.73 5.74
N HIS A 96 3.01 11.62 7.00
CA HIS A 96 2.93 12.70 7.97
C HIS A 96 4.01 13.74 7.67
N ILE A 97 3.61 14.99 7.47
CA ILE A 97 4.53 16.07 7.08
C ILE A 97 5.26 16.72 8.27
N GLY A 98 5.03 16.26 9.49
CA GLY A 98 5.63 16.79 10.72
C GLY A 98 4.66 17.68 11.52
N GLY A 99 5.02 17.92 12.79
CA GLY A 99 4.19 18.65 13.76
C GLY A 99 3.59 17.75 14.84
N ASN A 100 2.92 18.35 15.83
CA ASN A 100 2.28 17.66 16.96
C ASN A 100 3.21 16.70 17.74
N SER A 101 4.51 16.98 17.77
CA SER A 101 5.52 16.10 18.37
C SER A 101 5.55 14.67 17.79
N ILE A 102 5.10 14.51 16.54
CA ILE A 102 5.16 13.28 15.77
C ILE A 102 6.18 13.49 14.64
N ASP A 103 7.15 12.59 14.53
CA ASP A 103 8.21 12.66 13.52
C ASP A 103 7.63 12.51 12.10
N PRO A 104 8.10 13.31 11.12
CA PRO A 104 7.67 13.16 9.74
C PRO A 104 8.04 11.77 9.21
N GLY A 105 7.14 11.16 8.43
CA GLY A 105 7.36 9.81 7.94
C GLY A 105 6.12 9.13 7.39
N VAL A 106 6.29 7.88 6.95
CA VAL A 106 5.18 7.05 6.48
C VAL A 106 4.53 6.36 7.67
N TYR A 107 3.21 6.45 7.76
CA TYR A 107 2.40 5.82 8.79
C TYR A 107 1.32 4.95 8.18
N VAL A 108 1.08 3.79 8.79
CA VAL A 108 0.01 2.86 8.42
C VAL A 108 -1.00 2.78 9.55
N TRP A 109 -2.27 2.95 9.24
CA TRP A 109 -3.35 2.72 10.19
C TRP A 109 -3.54 1.22 10.39
N ASN A 110 -3.44 0.76 11.62
CA ASN A 110 -3.63 -0.65 11.94
C ASN A 110 -4.24 -0.83 13.33
N LYS A 111 -4.61 -2.07 13.63
CA LYS A 111 -4.90 -2.52 14.99
C LYS A 111 -3.93 -3.62 15.39
N ASP A 112 -3.51 -3.63 16.65
CA ASP A 112 -2.71 -4.73 17.19
C ASP A 112 -3.58 -5.91 17.64
N GLU A 113 -2.94 -6.94 18.20
CA GLU A 113 -3.58 -8.15 18.71
C GLU A 113 -4.52 -7.90 19.90
N ASN A 114 -4.41 -6.74 20.56
CA ASN A 114 -5.24 -6.33 21.69
C ASN A 114 -6.35 -5.36 21.27
N ASP A 115 -6.65 -5.29 19.97
CA ASP A 115 -7.61 -4.36 19.35
C ASP A 115 -7.32 -2.87 19.64
N VAL A 116 -6.04 -2.52 19.86
CA VAL A 116 -5.60 -1.13 19.99
C VAL A 116 -5.31 -0.55 18.62
N TYR A 117 -6.09 0.48 18.27
CA TYR A 117 -6.01 1.17 16.99
C TYR A 117 -4.97 2.28 17.03
N GLN A 118 -4.04 2.24 16.07
CA GLN A 118 -2.93 3.19 16.04
C GLN A 118 -2.32 3.36 14.65
N TRP A 119 -1.73 4.53 14.44
CA TRP A 119 -0.80 4.83 13.39
C TRP A 119 0.57 4.23 13.72
N LEU A 120 0.99 3.24 12.95
CA LEU A 120 2.30 2.62 13.06
C LEU A 120 3.27 3.30 12.10
N ALA A 121 4.38 3.81 12.62
CA ALA A 121 5.46 4.33 11.78
C ALA A 121 6.09 3.17 10.99
N VAL A 122 6.18 3.33 9.67
CA VAL A 122 6.91 2.39 8.82
C VAL A 122 8.40 2.66 9.01
N LYS A 123 9.06 1.80 9.80
CA LYS A 123 10.52 1.86 9.93
C LYS A 123 11.14 1.41 8.62
N LEU A 124 11.80 2.33 7.93
CA LEU A 124 12.71 1.97 6.84
C LEU A 124 13.91 1.29 7.50
N THR A 125 14.04 -0.03 7.34
CA THR A 125 15.33 -0.68 7.60
C THR A 125 16.36 -0.06 6.67
N PRO A 126 17.49 0.44 7.19
CA PRO A 126 18.59 0.89 6.34
C PRO A 126 18.99 -0.25 5.40
N PRO A 127 19.34 0.04 4.13
CA PRO A 127 19.97 -0.96 3.28
C PRO A 127 21.28 -1.43 3.94
N ASN A 128 21.50 -2.74 3.95
CA ASN A 128 22.76 -3.37 4.38
C ASN A 128 23.88 -3.08 3.40
#